data_AF-Q7PDX1-F1
#
_entry.id   AF-Q7PDX1-F1
#
_cell.length_a   1.000
_cell.length_b   1.000
_cell.length_c   1.000
_cell.angle_alpha   90.00
_cell.angle_beta   90.00
_cell.angle_gamma   90.00
#
_symmetry.space_group_name_H-M   'P 1'
#
loop_
_entity.id
_entity.type
_entity.pdbx_description
1 polymer ?
#
loop_
_entity_poly.entity_id
_entity_poly.type
_entity_poly.pdbx_seq_one_letter_code
_entity_poly.pdbx_strand_id
1 'polypeptide(L)'
;MSESKCKCGPGYATPLDAVRNGPVEKLLYVVCVQPNLDEEHGDYLATVDVDPASPTYCQVIHRTYTNSKHNELHHSGWNTCSSCHFVPGGKEVPTRDRLVLPCLNSDRIFVIDTGTDPRAPKLAKVIEGDVLKDADCTAPHTTHCLPNGNIMISVMGDAEGNAKGDFVEFDKNFELVGTWSRG
;
A
#
# COMPACT_ATOMS: atom_id res chain seq x y z
N MET A 1 38.69 -4.16 9.50
CA MET A 1 37.32 -3.65 9.67
C MET A 1 36.42 -4.67 9.01
N SER A 2 35.55 -5.36 9.75
CA SER A 2 34.68 -6.38 9.16
C SER A 2 33.70 -5.70 8.21
N GLU A 3 33.74 -6.03 6.92
CA GLU A 3 32.70 -5.71 5.97
C GLU A 3 31.38 -6.27 6.51
N SER A 4 30.54 -5.41 7.11
CA SER A 4 29.20 -5.83 7.48
C SER A 4 28.48 -6.13 6.18
N LYS A 5 28.29 -7.42 5.86
CA LYS A 5 27.55 -7.86 4.68
C LYS A 5 26.21 -7.12 4.65
N CYS A 6 26.01 -6.31 3.61
CA CYS A 6 24.72 -5.70 3.31
C CYS A 6 23.69 -6.84 3.20
N LYS A 7 22.61 -6.78 3.97
CA LYS A 7 21.51 -7.72 3.83
C LYS A 7 20.59 -7.19 2.73
N CYS A 8 20.17 -8.05 1.82
CA CYS A 8 19.24 -7.65 0.76
C CYS A 8 17.82 -7.56 1.33
N GLY A 9 17.16 -6.43 1.10
CA GLY A 9 15.74 -6.21 1.32
C GLY A 9 14.86 -6.76 0.20
N PRO A 10 13.56 -6.44 0.23
CA PRO A 10 12.59 -7.01 -0.68
C PRO A 10 12.81 -6.52 -2.11
N GLY A 11 12.48 -7.36 -3.09
CA GLY A 11 12.63 -7.02 -4.51
C GLY A 11 14.06 -7.21 -5.03
N TYR A 12 14.46 -6.36 -5.97
CA TYR A 12 15.60 -6.62 -6.87
C TYR A 12 16.50 -5.39 -6.99
N ALA A 13 17.80 -5.60 -7.22
CA ALA A 13 18.76 -4.51 -7.33
C ALA A 13 18.56 -3.64 -8.58
N THR A 14 18.03 -4.23 -9.65
CA THR A 14 17.84 -3.56 -10.94
C THR A 14 16.58 -4.05 -11.65
N PRO A 15 16.05 -3.30 -12.64
CA PRO A 15 14.96 -3.79 -13.49
C PRO A 15 15.29 -5.09 -14.23
N LEU A 16 16.54 -5.25 -14.71
CA LEU A 16 16.96 -6.46 -15.41
C LEU A 16 17.00 -7.69 -14.50
N ASP A 17 17.41 -7.50 -13.25
CA ASP A 17 17.36 -8.54 -12.22
C ASP A 17 15.91 -8.94 -11.90
N ALA A 18 15.00 -7.97 -11.78
CA ALA A 18 13.58 -8.22 -11.60
C ALA A 18 12.97 -9.07 -12.73
N VAL A 19 13.33 -8.78 -13.98
CA VAL A 19 12.84 -9.53 -15.15
C VAL A 19 13.41 -10.95 -15.22
N ARG A 20 14.70 -11.12 -14.88
CA ARG A 20 15.39 -12.41 -15.04
C ARG A 20 15.12 -13.37 -13.88
N ASN A 21 15.06 -12.84 -12.67
CA ASN A 21 15.07 -13.62 -11.44
C ASN A 21 13.77 -13.49 -10.63
N GLY A 22 12.85 -12.62 -11.04
CA GLY A 22 11.54 -12.53 -10.40
C GLY A 22 10.67 -13.75 -10.69
N PRO A 23 9.96 -14.30 -9.69
CA PRO A 23 9.02 -15.38 -9.93
C PRO A 23 7.81 -14.84 -10.69
N VAL A 24 7.21 -15.71 -11.50
CA VAL A 24 5.89 -15.44 -12.10
C VAL A 24 4.87 -15.31 -10.98
N GLU A 25 4.08 -14.24 -11.01
CA GLU A 25 3.04 -14.00 -10.04
C GLU A 25 1.95 -15.07 -10.09
N LYS A 26 1.41 -15.41 -8.92
CA LYS A 26 0.32 -16.38 -8.76
C LYS A 26 -0.97 -15.76 -8.26
N LEU A 27 -0.89 -14.53 -7.78
CA LEU A 27 -2.00 -13.77 -7.22
C LEU A 27 -1.95 -12.34 -7.74
N LEU A 28 -3.11 -11.78 -8.01
CA LEU A 28 -3.31 -10.34 -8.21
C LEU A 28 -4.21 -9.79 -7.13
N TYR A 29 -3.88 -8.60 -6.62
CA TYR A 29 -4.75 -7.84 -5.74
C TYR A 29 -5.33 -6.67 -6.53
N VAL A 30 -6.65 -6.58 -6.58
CA VAL A 30 -7.36 -5.60 -7.41
C VAL A 30 -8.30 -4.81 -6.52
N VAL A 31 -8.13 -3.48 -6.47
CA VAL A 31 -9.07 -2.60 -5.80
C VAL A 31 -10.39 -2.59 -6.55
N CYS A 32 -11.49 -2.74 -5.83
CA CYS A 32 -12.84 -2.78 -6.41
C CYS A 32 -13.70 -1.72 -5.73
N VAL A 33 -14.06 -0.70 -6.51
CA VAL A 33 -14.93 0.40 -6.07
C VAL A 33 -16.38 -0.06 -6.13
N GLN A 34 -17.13 0.22 -5.08
CA GLN A 34 -18.54 -0.04 -4.99
C GLN A 34 -19.32 1.18 -5.51
N PRO A 35 -19.94 1.10 -6.71
CA PRO A 35 -20.69 2.23 -7.27
C PRO A 35 -21.95 2.57 -6.46
N ASN A 36 -22.53 1.61 -5.73
CA ASN A 36 -23.62 1.91 -4.80
C ASN A 36 -23.05 2.39 -3.47
N LEU A 37 -22.99 3.71 -3.30
CA LEU A 37 -22.46 4.34 -2.09
C LEU A 37 -23.13 3.90 -0.78
N ASP A 38 -24.35 3.37 -0.84
CA ASP A 38 -25.12 2.92 0.33
C ASP A 38 -24.90 1.44 0.68
N GLU A 39 -24.16 0.68 -0.15
CA GLU A 39 -23.88 -0.73 0.12
C GLU A 39 -23.05 -0.92 1.39
N GLU A 40 -23.54 -1.74 2.32
CA GLU A 40 -23.01 -1.84 3.69
C GLU A 40 -21.54 -2.27 3.75
N HIS A 41 -21.13 -3.18 2.87
CA HIS A 41 -19.74 -3.64 2.86
C HIS A 41 -18.75 -2.63 2.25
N GLY A 42 -19.26 -1.67 1.47
CA GLY A 42 -18.46 -0.70 0.74
C GLY A 42 -17.51 -1.32 -0.30
N ASP A 43 -16.41 -0.61 -0.54
CA ASP A 43 -15.34 -1.05 -1.44
C ASP A 43 -14.60 -2.26 -0.87
N TYR A 44 -13.87 -2.98 -1.73
CA TYR A 44 -13.09 -4.14 -1.30
C TYR A 44 -11.83 -4.37 -2.12
N LEU A 45 -10.91 -5.16 -1.57
CA LEU A 45 -9.77 -5.72 -2.29
C LEU A 45 -10.13 -7.13 -2.77
N ALA A 46 -10.16 -7.36 -4.08
CA ALA A 46 -10.27 -8.68 -4.65
C ALA A 46 -8.90 -9.36 -4.71
N THR A 47 -8.82 -10.60 -4.25
CA THR A 47 -7.67 -11.48 -4.51
C THR A 47 -8.03 -12.42 -5.65
N VAL A 48 -7.29 -12.33 -6.75
CA VAL A 48 -7.51 -13.13 -7.96
C VAL A 48 -6.39 -14.15 -8.08
N ASP A 49 -6.75 -15.42 -8.26
CA ASP A 49 -5.78 -16.48 -8.54
C ASP A 49 -5.42 -16.49 -10.02
N VAL A 50 -4.14 -16.30 -10.31
CA VAL A 50 -3.61 -16.23 -11.68
C VAL A 50 -2.54 -17.29 -11.94
N ASP A 51 -2.40 -18.30 -11.08
CA ASP A 51 -1.56 -19.47 -11.36
C ASP A 51 -2.27 -20.41 -12.35
N PRO A 52 -1.77 -20.62 -13.57
CA PRO A 52 -2.41 -21.49 -14.57
C PRO A 52 -2.54 -22.96 -14.13
N ALA A 53 -1.76 -23.39 -13.13
CA ALA A 53 -1.85 -24.72 -12.56
C ALA A 53 -2.90 -24.83 -11.43
N SER A 54 -3.47 -23.72 -10.98
CA SER A 54 -4.45 -23.70 -9.89
C SER A 54 -5.85 -24.13 -10.36
N PRO A 55 -6.61 -24.91 -9.56
CA PRO A 55 -8.00 -25.22 -9.87
C PRO A 55 -8.92 -23.98 -9.83
N THR A 56 -8.45 -22.87 -9.25
CA THR A 56 -9.16 -21.59 -9.19
C THR A 56 -8.56 -20.53 -10.13
N TYR A 57 -7.76 -20.93 -11.12
CA TYR A 57 -7.18 -20.01 -12.11
C TYR A 57 -8.25 -19.10 -12.74
N CYS A 58 -7.94 -17.80 -12.84
CA CYS A 58 -8.82 -16.72 -13.31
C CYS A 58 -10.09 -16.51 -12.47
N GLN A 59 -10.06 -16.83 -11.18
CA GLN A 59 -11.19 -16.60 -10.27
C GLN A 59 -10.83 -15.61 -9.16
N VAL A 60 -11.83 -14.83 -8.73
CA VAL A 60 -11.75 -14.07 -7.47
C VAL A 60 -11.90 -15.07 -6.33
N ILE A 61 -10.80 -15.36 -5.63
CA ILE A 61 -10.74 -16.36 -4.55
C ILE A 61 -11.01 -15.76 -3.17
N HIS A 62 -10.87 -14.45 -3.01
CA HIS A 62 -11.14 -13.76 -1.75
C HIS A 62 -11.54 -12.30 -1.96
N ARG A 63 -12.32 -11.76 -1.02
CA ARG A 63 -12.70 -10.34 -0.95
C ARG A 63 -12.46 -9.82 0.46
N THR A 64 -11.59 -8.82 0.59
CA THR A 64 -11.35 -8.10 1.84
C THR A 64 -12.11 -6.79 1.79
N TYR A 65 -13.28 -6.74 2.42
CA TYR A 65 -14.15 -5.57 2.44
C TYR A 65 -13.63 -4.48 3.38
N THR A 66 -13.79 -3.22 2.99
CA THR A 66 -13.54 -2.06 3.85
C THR A 66 -14.57 -1.93 4.97
N ASN A 67 -15.77 -2.53 4.79
CA ASN A 67 -16.89 -2.48 5.73
C ASN A 67 -17.24 -1.04 6.16
N SER A 68 -17.10 -0.11 5.21
CA SER A 68 -17.40 1.30 5.39
C SER A 68 -17.77 1.93 4.05
N LYS A 69 -18.65 2.93 4.10
CA LYS A 69 -19.25 3.55 2.92
C LYS A 69 -18.44 4.76 2.44
N HIS A 70 -18.68 5.17 1.20
CA HIS A 70 -18.17 6.42 0.60
C HIS A 70 -16.64 6.54 0.53
N ASN A 71 -15.91 5.42 0.44
CA ASN A 71 -14.45 5.44 0.46
C ASN A 71 -13.85 5.88 -0.89
N GLU A 72 -14.25 5.24 -1.98
CA GLU A 72 -13.56 5.33 -3.28
C GLU A 72 -12.10 4.87 -3.19
N LEU A 73 -11.89 3.58 -2.93
CA LEU A 73 -10.61 2.91 -3.20
C LEU A 73 -10.20 3.20 -4.64
N HIS A 74 -9.00 3.74 -4.87
CA HIS A 74 -8.62 4.16 -6.23
C HIS A 74 -7.30 3.56 -6.68
N HIS A 75 -6.22 3.86 -5.96
CA HIS A 75 -4.89 3.28 -6.19
C HIS A 75 -4.48 2.43 -4.98
N SER A 76 -3.42 1.64 -5.13
CA SER A 76 -2.80 0.93 -4.02
C SER A 76 -1.28 0.85 -4.21
N GLY A 77 -0.55 0.63 -3.13
CA GLY A 77 0.90 0.44 -3.17
C GLY A 77 1.40 -0.43 -2.02
N TRP A 78 2.63 -0.93 -2.13
CA TRP A 78 3.27 -1.74 -1.11
C TRP A 78 3.94 -0.88 -0.03
N ASN A 79 3.95 -1.35 1.22
CA ASN A 79 4.70 -0.72 2.31
C ASN A 79 6.22 -0.65 2.03
N THR A 80 6.77 -1.63 1.33
CA THR A 80 8.19 -1.66 0.95
C THR A 80 8.39 -2.38 -0.37
N CYS A 81 9.42 -1.99 -1.11
CA CYS A 81 9.71 -2.55 -2.43
C CYS A 81 11.21 -2.56 -2.73
N SER A 82 11.58 -2.75 -4.00
CA SER A 82 12.97 -2.75 -4.46
C SER A 82 13.74 -1.47 -4.10
N SER A 83 13.06 -0.36 -3.78
CA SER A 83 13.70 0.85 -3.23
C SER A 83 14.42 0.59 -1.91
N CYS A 84 14.01 -0.43 -1.16
CA CYS A 84 14.64 -0.90 0.08
C CYS A 84 15.57 -2.11 -0.12
N HIS A 85 16.00 -2.40 -1.36
CA HIS A 85 16.81 -3.60 -1.65
C HIS A 85 18.16 -3.60 -0.91
N PHE A 86 18.80 -2.44 -0.74
CA PHE A 86 20.06 -2.34 -0.01
C PHE A 86 19.81 -1.86 1.42
N VAL A 87 19.95 -2.75 2.40
CA VAL A 87 19.75 -2.43 3.81
C VAL A 87 21.09 -2.20 4.49
N PRO A 88 21.37 -1.01 5.03
CA PRO A 88 22.59 -0.73 5.78
C PRO A 88 22.79 -1.72 6.93
N GLY A 89 24.05 -2.07 7.21
CA GLY A 89 24.41 -2.98 8.29
C GLY A 89 23.80 -2.56 9.63
N GLY A 90 23.26 -3.52 10.38
CA GLY A 90 22.64 -3.29 11.69
C GLY A 90 21.18 -2.84 11.66
N LYS A 91 20.59 -2.58 10.48
CA LYS A 91 19.15 -2.32 10.34
C LYS A 91 18.38 -3.62 10.08
N GLU A 92 17.13 -3.62 10.53
CA GLU A 92 16.16 -4.68 10.21
C GLU A 92 15.82 -4.65 8.72
N VAL A 93 15.70 -5.83 8.13
CA VAL A 93 15.33 -5.97 6.72
C VAL A 93 13.81 -5.82 6.61
N PRO A 94 13.29 -4.85 5.84
CA PRO A 94 11.85 -4.66 5.73
C PRO A 94 11.22 -5.81 4.95
N THR A 95 9.95 -6.11 5.24
CA THR A 95 9.20 -7.19 4.57
C THR A 95 8.06 -6.59 3.76
N ARG A 96 7.91 -7.01 2.50
CA ARG A 96 6.78 -6.63 1.64
C ARG A 96 5.58 -7.51 1.96
N ASP A 97 4.77 -7.06 2.89
CA ASP A 97 3.65 -7.83 3.46
C ASP A 97 2.42 -6.98 3.82
N ARG A 98 2.43 -5.69 3.47
CA ARG A 98 1.30 -4.79 3.64
C ARG A 98 0.98 -4.07 2.34
N LEU A 99 -0.27 -4.13 1.92
CA LEU A 99 -0.81 -3.32 0.85
C LEU A 99 -1.51 -2.10 1.47
N VAL A 100 -1.21 -0.91 0.96
CA VAL A 100 -1.72 0.38 1.43
C VAL A 100 -2.69 0.92 0.39
N LEU A 101 -3.91 1.20 0.83
CA LEU A 101 -5.07 1.46 0.00
C LEU A 101 -5.69 2.80 0.41
N PRO A 102 -5.21 3.92 -0.15
CA PRO A 102 -5.83 5.22 0.06
C PRO A 102 -7.21 5.32 -0.60
N CYS A 103 -8.10 6.04 0.07
CA CYS A 103 -9.49 6.25 -0.32
C CYS A 103 -9.71 7.71 -0.68
N LEU A 104 -10.11 7.96 -1.92
CA LEU A 104 -10.15 9.29 -2.48
C LEU A 104 -11.22 10.17 -1.84
N ASN A 105 -12.40 9.62 -1.53
CA ASN A 105 -13.54 10.40 -1.03
C ASN A 105 -13.63 10.47 0.49
N SER A 106 -13.19 9.44 1.20
CA SER A 106 -13.31 9.38 2.67
C SER A 106 -12.06 9.86 3.42
N ASP A 107 -10.99 10.19 2.69
CA ASP A 107 -9.65 10.49 3.22
C ASP A 107 -9.00 9.35 4.02
N ARG A 108 -9.66 8.19 4.13
CA ARG A 108 -9.12 7.05 4.86
C ARG A 108 -7.99 6.38 4.10
N ILE A 109 -7.13 5.68 4.82
CA ILE A 109 -6.14 4.77 4.25
C ILE A 109 -6.28 3.42 4.93
N PHE A 110 -6.58 2.39 4.15
CA PHE A 110 -6.67 1.01 4.64
C PHE A 110 -5.32 0.31 4.45
N VAL A 111 -4.83 -0.33 5.50
CA VAL A 111 -3.62 -1.15 5.46
C VAL A 111 -4.05 -2.62 5.55
N ILE A 112 -3.74 -3.39 4.51
CA ILE A 112 -4.13 -4.79 4.38
C ILE A 112 -2.90 -5.68 4.62
N ASP A 113 -3.04 -6.64 5.53
CA ASP A 113 -2.08 -7.71 5.75
C ASP A 113 -2.22 -8.78 4.68
N THR A 114 -1.18 -8.90 3.84
CA THR A 114 -1.02 -9.95 2.84
C THR A 114 0.06 -10.97 3.23
N GLY A 115 0.75 -10.77 4.36
CA GLY A 115 1.84 -11.61 4.83
C GLY A 115 1.37 -12.85 5.58
N THR A 116 0.29 -12.72 6.37
CA THR A 116 -0.26 -13.85 7.16
C THR A 116 -0.88 -14.91 6.25
N ASP A 117 -1.71 -14.50 5.29
CA ASP A 117 -2.29 -15.38 4.27
C ASP A 117 -2.49 -14.58 2.96
N PRO A 118 -1.59 -14.74 1.97
CA PRO A 118 -1.70 -14.04 0.69
C PRO A 118 -2.98 -14.37 -0.08
N ARG A 119 -3.57 -15.56 0.11
CA ARG A 119 -4.81 -15.95 -0.58
C ARG A 119 -6.05 -15.40 0.08
N ALA A 120 -5.96 -14.99 1.34
CA ALA A 120 -7.05 -14.37 2.09
C ALA A 120 -6.54 -13.18 2.95
N PRO A 121 -6.14 -12.06 2.33
CA PRO A 121 -5.65 -10.88 3.04
C PRO A 121 -6.68 -10.30 4.00
N LYS A 122 -6.21 -9.62 5.05
CA LYS A 122 -7.08 -9.09 6.10
C LYS A 122 -6.77 -7.64 6.41
N LEU A 123 -7.78 -6.89 6.85
CA LEU A 123 -7.56 -5.53 7.35
C LEU A 123 -6.65 -5.55 8.57
N ALA A 124 -5.54 -4.81 8.51
CA ALA A 124 -4.57 -4.70 9.58
C ALA A 124 -4.71 -3.38 10.36
N LYS A 125 -4.95 -2.27 9.65
CA LYS A 125 -5.11 -0.94 10.24
C LYS A 125 -5.98 -0.07 9.34
N VAL A 126 -6.72 0.86 9.95
CA VAL A 126 -7.35 1.98 9.27
C VAL A 126 -6.71 3.26 9.79
N ILE A 127 -6.25 4.12 8.89
CA ILE A 127 -5.88 5.49 9.20
C ILE A 127 -7.11 6.34 8.85
N GLU A 128 -7.70 6.97 9.86
CA GLU A 128 -8.86 7.85 9.66
C GLU A 128 -8.45 9.18 8.99
N GLY A 129 -9.37 9.76 8.23
CA GLY A 129 -9.11 10.96 7.43
C GLY A 129 -8.67 12.18 8.23
N ASP A 130 -9.04 12.28 9.51
CA ASP A 130 -8.65 13.40 10.38
C ASP A 130 -7.13 13.48 10.56
N VAL A 131 -6.40 12.35 10.45
CA VAL A 131 -4.93 12.34 10.46
C VAL A 131 -4.35 13.17 9.31
N LEU A 132 -4.94 13.10 8.11
CA LEU A 132 -4.49 13.91 6.97
C LEU A 132 -4.91 15.37 7.14
N LYS A 133 -6.10 15.63 7.68
CA LYS A 133 -6.59 17.00 7.93
C LYS A 133 -5.73 17.75 8.94
N ASP A 134 -5.18 17.07 9.94
CA ASP A 134 -4.21 17.66 10.89
C ASP A 134 -2.94 18.17 10.19
N ALA A 135 -2.61 17.63 9.01
CA ALA A 135 -1.52 18.10 8.15
C ALA A 135 -1.99 19.03 7.01
N ASP A 136 -3.23 19.50 7.05
CA ASP A 136 -3.85 20.33 6.02
C ASP A 136 -3.88 19.61 4.65
N CYS A 137 -4.25 18.33 4.65
CA CYS A 137 -4.30 17.47 3.46
C CYS A 137 -5.57 16.61 3.41
N THR A 138 -6.06 16.35 2.19
CA THR A 138 -7.18 15.42 1.89
C THR A 138 -6.99 14.76 0.53
N ALA A 139 -7.89 13.85 0.16
CA ALA A 139 -7.92 13.13 -1.10
C ALA A 139 -6.62 12.36 -1.38
N PRO A 140 -6.23 11.40 -0.51
CA PRO A 140 -5.05 10.58 -0.72
C PRO A 140 -5.24 9.67 -1.94
N HIS A 141 -4.18 9.49 -2.73
CA HIS A 141 -4.29 8.85 -4.03
C HIS A 141 -3.18 7.84 -4.32
N THR A 142 -1.98 8.24 -4.75
CA THR A 142 -0.95 7.29 -5.19
C THR A 142 0.01 6.97 -4.04
N THR A 143 0.22 5.69 -3.77
CA THR A 143 1.12 5.20 -2.71
C THR A 143 2.44 4.72 -3.30
N HIS A 144 3.56 5.14 -2.72
CA HIS A 144 4.92 4.68 -3.06
C HIS A 144 5.78 4.40 -1.83
N CYS A 145 6.48 3.28 -1.85
CA CYS A 145 7.52 2.86 -0.91
C CYS A 145 8.85 3.63 -1.11
N LEU A 146 9.36 4.27 -0.06
CA LEU A 146 10.61 5.03 -0.10
C LEU A 146 11.83 4.21 0.39
N PRO A 147 13.06 4.53 -0.07
CA PRO A 147 14.28 3.81 0.33
C PRO A 147 14.58 3.82 1.84
N ASN A 148 14.10 4.83 2.56
CA ASN A 148 14.24 4.95 4.02
C ASN A 148 13.31 4.01 4.80
N GLY A 149 12.40 3.29 4.11
CA GLY A 149 11.40 2.41 4.71
C GLY A 149 10.05 3.08 5.00
N ASN A 150 9.92 4.37 4.70
CA ASN A 150 8.67 5.10 4.83
C ASN A 150 7.82 4.96 3.57
N ILE A 151 6.58 5.42 3.66
CA ILE A 151 5.56 5.34 2.62
C ILE A 151 5.12 6.75 2.28
N MET A 152 5.27 7.13 1.02
CA MET A 152 4.78 8.40 0.49
C MET A 152 3.42 8.20 -0.15
N ILE A 153 2.49 9.11 0.12
CA ILE A 153 1.17 9.13 -0.50
C ILE A 153 0.92 10.52 -1.10
N SER A 154 0.58 10.60 -2.38
CA SER A 154 0.14 11.85 -2.99
C SER A 154 -1.25 12.24 -2.48
N VAL A 155 -1.48 13.51 -2.22
CA VAL A 155 -2.76 14.08 -1.77
C VAL A 155 -3.15 15.22 -2.70
N MET A 156 -4.45 15.44 -2.92
CA MET A 156 -4.93 16.44 -3.88
C MET A 156 -5.51 17.70 -3.23
N GLY A 157 -6.13 17.56 -2.06
CA GLY A 157 -6.82 18.66 -1.39
C GLY A 157 -6.12 19.15 -0.13
N ASP A 158 -6.52 20.35 0.32
CA ASP A 158 -6.29 20.84 1.68
C ASP A 158 -7.36 20.32 2.67
N ALA A 159 -7.30 20.70 3.95
CA ALA A 159 -8.29 20.25 4.94
C ALA A 159 -9.73 20.76 4.68
N GLU A 160 -9.90 21.78 3.85
CA GLU A 160 -11.20 22.34 3.46
C GLU A 160 -11.73 21.73 2.14
N GLY A 161 -10.94 20.88 1.48
CA GLY A 161 -11.27 20.26 0.19
C GLY A 161 -10.96 21.14 -1.03
N ASN A 162 -10.22 22.24 -0.87
CA ASN A 162 -9.72 23.03 -2.00
C ASN A 162 -8.50 22.35 -2.63
N ALA A 163 -8.25 22.65 -3.90
CA ALA A 163 -7.07 22.13 -4.58
C ALA A 163 -5.78 22.69 -3.97
N LYS A 164 -4.91 21.80 -3.49
CA LYS A 164 -3.59 22.13 -2.95
C LYS A 164 -2.49 21.32 -3.61
N GLY A 165 -2.67 19.99 -3.67
CA GLY A 165 -1.67 19.05 -4.15
C GLY A 165 -0.44 18.99 -3.23
N ASP A 166 -0.14 17.83 -2.66
CA ASP A 166 1.08 17.62 -1.87
C ASP A 166 1.42 16.13 -1.81
N PHE A 167 2.44 15.78 -1.02
CA PHE A 167 2.75 14.42 -0.61
C PHE A 167 2.84 14.37 0.91
N VAL A 168 2.28 13.32 1.50
CA VAL A 168 2.44 13.00 2.91
C VAL A 168 3.30 11.74 3.07
N GLU A 169 4.07 11.69 4.15
CA GLU A 169 4.93 10.55 4.46
C GLU A 169 4.43 9.86 5.74
N PHE A 170 4.35 8.54 5.70
CA PHE A 170 4.04 7.67 6.83
C PHE A 170 5.24 6.80 7.16
N ASP A 171 5.48 6.55 8.44
CA ASP A 171 6.54 5.65 8.89
C ASP A 171 6.16 4.17 8.69
N LYS A 172 7.08 3.26 9.04
CA LYS A 172 6.86 1.81 8.95
C LYS A 172 5.71 1.26 9.83
N ASN A 173 5.26 2.03 10.82
CA ASN A 173 4.14 1.70 11.70
C ASN A 173 2.83 2.34 11.21
N PHE A 174 2.87 3.00 10.05
CA PHE A 174 1.76 3.74 9.47
C PHE A 174 1.34 4.91 10.36
N GLU A 175 2.30 5.58 10.99
CA GLU A 175 2.11 6.85 11.69
C GLU A 175 2.53 8.01 10.78
N LEU A 176 1.77 9.10 10.79
CA LEU A 176 2.04 10.26 9.95
C LEU A 176 3.34 10.95 10.41
N VAL A 177 4.27 11.12 9.48
CA VAL A 177 5.51 11.90 9.67
C VAL A 177 5.25 13.38 9.39
N GLY A 178 4.52 13.67 8.31
CA GLY A 178 4.18 15.04 7.90
C GLY A 178 4.06 15.17 6.39
N THR A 179 3.99 16.41 5.90
CA THR A 179 4.06 16.70 4.47
C THR A 179 5.50 16.69 3.98
N TRP A 180 5.76 16.02 2.87
CA TRP A 180 7.09 15.89 2.27
C TRP A 180 7.65 17.24 1.81
N SER A 181 6.77 18.17 1.40
CA SER A 181 7.11 19.52 0.97
C SER A 181 7.82 20.37 2.04
N ARG A 182 7.73 19.99 3.32
CA ARG A 182 8.29 20.76 4.44
C ARG A 182 9.72 20.34 4.84
N GLY A 183 10.30 19.34 4.17
CA GLY A 183 11.69 18.90 4.36
C GLY A 183 12.01 18.48 5.80
#